data_AF-A0A2N5K4K6-F1
#
_entry.id   AF-A0A2N5K4K6-F1
#
_cell.length_a   1.000
_cell.length_b   1.000
_cell.length_c   1.000
_cell.angle_alpha   90.00
_cell.angle_beta   90.00
_cell.angle_gamma   90.00
#
_symmetry.space_group_name_H-M   'P 1'
#
loop_
_entity.id
_entity.type
_entity.pdbx_description
1 polymer ?
#
loop_
_entity_poly.entity_id
_entity_poly.type
_entity_poly.pdbx_seq_one_letter_code
_entity_poly.pdbx_strand_id
1 'polypeptide(L)'
;MKRWSCLLGLLLSSLLLGCGGPGGGGAADLVISGSTSVSPFTEHLAELYQMQHPTERVDVQSLGSTAGIRSAIDGTSELGMSSRELDEEELPNSNNC
;
A
#
# COMPACT_ATOMS: atom_id res chain seq x y z
N MET A 1 -33.66 -9.82 40.58
CA MET A 1 -33.50 -9.92 39.12
C MET A 1 -32.55 -8.82 38.59
N LYS A 2 -31.31 -8.75 39.09
CA LYS A 2 -30.40 -7.62 38.79
C LYS A 2 -28.92 -8.06 38.68
N ARG A 3 -28.70 -9.34 38.34
CA ARG A 3 -27.36 -9.94 38.19
C ARG A 3 -26.99 -10.26 36.73
N TRP A 4 -27.92 -10.09 35.79
CA TRP A 4 -27.67 -10.35 34.36
C TRP A 4 -27.18 -9.09 33.61
N SER A 5 -27.40 -7.89 34.17
CA SER A 5 -26.98 -6.62 33.56
C SER A 5 -25.46 -6.41 33.52
N CYS A 6 -24.66 -7.18 34.28
CA CYS A 6 -23.20 -7.09 34.23
C CYS A 6 -22.56 -8.08 33.24
N LEU A 7 -23.19 -9.23 32.98
CA LEU A 7 -22.65 -10.25 32.06
C LEU A 7 -22.84 -9.87 30.59
N LEU A 8 -23.90 -9.10 30.26
CA LEU A 8 -24.10 -8.61 28.90
C LEU A 8 -23.15 -7.44 28.55
N GLY A 9 -22.69 -6.68 29.53
CA GLY A 9 -21.71 -5.59 29.33
C GLY A 9 -20.28 -6.07 29.08
N LEU A 10 -19.94 -7.27 29.56
CA LEU A 10 -18.57 -7.81 29.46
C LEU A 10 -18.28 -8.49 28.11
N LEU A 11 -19.32 -8.92 27.39
CA LEU A 11 -19.22 -9.50 26.04
C LEU A 11 -19.11 -8.45 24.92
N LEU A 12 -19.50 -7.19 25.18
CA LEU A 12 -19.38 -6.10 24.21
C LEU A 12 -18.06 -5.31 24.37
N SER A 13 -17.34 -5.52 25.49
CA SER A 13 -16.05 -4.87 25.77
C SER A 13 -14.85 -5.60 25.15
N SER A 14 -15.02 -6.83 24.65
CA SER A 14 -13.95 -7.58 23.99
C SER A 14 -13.77 -7.23 22.51
N LEU A 15 -14.61 -6.36 21.94
CA LEU A 15 -14.50 -5.90 20.55
C LEU A 15 -13.49 -4.75 20.34
N LEU A 16 -12.84 -4.25 21.40
CA LEU A 16 -12.01 -3.04 21.36
C LEU A 16 -10.52 -3.25 21.70
N LEU A 17 -10.03 -4.49 21.74
CA LEU A 17 -8.58 -4.78 21.79
C LEU A 17 -8.10 -5.67 20.64
N GLY A 18 -8.56 -5.38 19.44
CA GLY A 18 -7.89 -5.78 18.20
C GLY A 18 -6.85 -4.74 17.78
N CYS A 19 -5.85 -4.48 18.63
CA CYS A 19 -4.65 -3.77 18.19
C CYS A 19 -3.81 -4.78 17.40
N GLY A 20 -4.06 -4.85 16.08
CA GLY A 20 -3.11 -5.45 15.15
C GLY A 20 -1.83 -4.63 15.20
N GLY A 21 -0.85 -5.08 15.97
CA GLY A 21 0.50 -4.54 15.91
C GLY A 21 1.06 -4.66 14.48
N PRO A 22 2.14 -3.93 14.16
CA PRO A 22 2.83 -4.06 12.88
C PRO A 22 3.45 -5.47 12.78
N GLY A 23 2.65 -6.44 12.34
CA GLY A 23 3.08 -7.77 11.97
C GLY A 23 3.48 -7.75 10.51
N GLY A 24 4.77 -7.86 10.23
CA GLY A 24 5.24 -7.94 8.85
C GLY A 24 6.75 -7.97 8.69
N GLY A 25 7.49 -8.67 9.56
CA GLY A 25 8.91 -8.95 9.36
C GLY A 25 9.14 -10.10 8.35
N GLY A 26 8.57 -10.01 7.15
CA GLY A 26 8.71 -11.04 6.12
C GLY A 26 8.36 -10.48 4.75
N ALA A 27 9.30 -10.60 3.81
CA ALA A 27 9.23 -10.16 2.41
C ALA A 27 8.71 -8.72 2.23
N ALA A 28 9.60 -7.78 1.89
CA ALA A 28 9.15 -6.49 1.39
C ALA A 28 8.40 -6.75 0.07
N ASP A 29 7.06 -6.74 0.14
CA ASP A 29 6.20 -6.74 -1.02
C ASP A 29 6.25 -5.31 -1.59
N LEU A 30 6.99 -5.13 -2.68
CA LEU A 30 7.11 -3.84 -3.36
C LEU A 30 5.98 -3.73 -4.37
N VAL A 31 5.00 -2.87 -4.10
CA VAL A 31 3.88 -2.59 -5.00
C VAL A 31 4.22 -1.37 -5.85
N ILE A 32 4.21 -1.56 -7.17
CA ILE A 32 4.45 -0.53 -8.16
C ILE A 32 3.18 -0.34 -8.96
N SER A 33 2.58 0.85 -8.97
CA SER A 33 1.34 1.11 -9.72
C SER A 33 1.46 2.30 -10.66
N GLY A 34 0.83 2.26 -11.83
CA GLY A 34 0.67 3.44 -12.68
C GLY A 34 0.68 3.20 -14.17
N SER A 35 1.40 4.06 -14.90
CA SER A 35 1.34 4.18 -16.36
C SER A 35 1.50 2.85 -17.10
N THR A 36 0.54 2.58 -17.98
CA THR A 36 0.50 1.37 -18.82
C THR A 36 1.59 1.35 -19.88
N SER A 37 2.11 2.51 -20.28
CA SER A 37 3.24 2.58 -21.21
C SER A 37 4.58 2.28 -20.54
N VAL A 38 4.68 2.46 -19.22
CA VAL A 38 5.89 2.21 -18.43
C VAL A 38 5.90 0.78 -17.85
N SER A 39 4.72 0.18 -17.65
CA SER A 39 4.58 -1.19 -17.15
C SER A 39 5.47 -2.25 -17.81
N PRO A 40 5.59 -2.38 -19.15
CA PRO A 40 6.42 -3.44 -19.74
C PRO A 40 7.91 -3.29 -19.41
N PHE A 41 8.39 -2.06 -19.19
CA PHE A 41 9.76 -1.81 -18.74
C PHE A 41 9.93 -2.19 -17.26
N THR A 42 8.97 -1.79 -16.42
CA THR A 42 8.99 -2.07 -14.98
C THR A 42 8.86 -3.56 -14.69
N GLU A 43 8.04 -4.30 -15.43
CA GLU A 43 7.91 -5.76 -15.30
C GLU A 43 9.24 -6.46 -15.55
N HIS A 44 9.97 -6.08 -16.60
CA HIS A 44 11.28 -6.65 -16.88
C HIS A 44 12.30 -6.32 -15.78
N LEU A 45 12.26 -5.08 -15.26
CA LEU A 45 13.10 -4.70 -14.13
C LEU A 45 12.74 -5.49 -12.85
N ALA A 46 11.45 -5.71 -12.61
CA ALA A 46 10.94 -6.49 -11.48
C ALA A 46 11.39 -7.94 -11.54
N GLU A 47 11.44 -8.56 -12.72
CA GLU A 47 12.01 -9.90 -12.92
C GLU A 47 13.49 -9.94 -12.56
N LEU A 48 14.28 -9.00 -13.10
CA LEU A 48 15.72 -8.91 -12.83
C LEU A 48 16.02 -8.64 -11.35
N TYR A 49 15.19 -7.83 -10.70
CA TYR A 49 15.29 -7.53 -9.28
C TYR A 49 15.00 -8.77 -8.44
N GLN A 50 13.89 -9.46 -8.71
CA GLN A 50 13.50 -10.68 -7.98
C GLN A 50 14.51 -11.81 -8.15
N MET A 51 15.21 -11.91 -9.29
CA MET A 51 16.31 -12.87 -9.46
C MET A 51 17.49 -12.60 -8.51
N GLN A 52 17.76 -11.34 -8.19
CA GLN A 52 18.82 -10.94 -7.25
C GLN A 52 18.34 -10.91 -5.79
N HIS A 53 17.03 -10.69 -5.60
CA HIS A 53 16.36 -10.55 -4.31
C HIS A 53 15.21 -11.57 -4.18
N PRO A 54 15.48 -12.88 -4.07
CA PRO A 54 14.45 -13.92 -4.12
C PRO A 54 13.49 -13.93 -2.91
N THR A 55 13.78 -13.14 -1.88
CA THR A 55 12.93 -12.98 -0.69
C THR A 55 11.98 -11.78 -0.80
N GLU A 56 12.17 -10.92 -1.80
CA GLU A 56 11.34 -9.75 -2.05
C GLU A 56 10.44 -10.04 -3.25
N ARG A 57 9.18 -9.60 -3.18
CA ARG A 57 8.20 -9.80 -4.24
C ARG A 57 7.83 -8.44 -4.80
N VAL A 58 7.87 -8.32 -6.11
CA VAL A 58 7.52 -7.07 -6.80
C VAL A 58 6.20 -7.29 -7.54
N ASP A 59 5.20 -6.47 -7.23
CA ASP A 59 3.88 -6.49 -7.87
C ASP A 59 3.71 -5.23 -8.71
N VAL A 60 3.51 -5.38 -10.03
CA VAL A 60 3.39 -4.27 -10.98
C VAL A 60 1.94 -4.15 -11.44
N GLN A 61 1.31 -3.01 -11.17
CA GLN A 61 -0.09 -2.72 -11.46
C GLN A 61 -0.22 -1.61 -12.53
N SER A 62 -0.86 -1.97 -13.63
CA SER A 62 -0.98 -1.12 -14.81
C SER A 62 -2.31 -0.35 -14.83
N LEU A 63 -2.47 0.61 -13.91
CA LEU A 63 -3.73 1.33 -13.66
C LEU A 63 -3.84 2.69 -14.41
N GLY A 64 -2.75 3.13 -15.06
CA GLY A 64 -2.63 4.44 -15.73
C GLY A 64 -1.93 5.50 -14.88
N SER A 65 -1.38 6.54 -15.52
CA SER A 65 -0.50 7.54 -14.88
C SER A 65 -1.17 8.26 -13.69
N THR A 66 -2.41 8.72 -13.85
CA THR A 66 -3.16 9.39 -12.76
C THR A 66 -3.41 8.48 -11.57
N ALA A 67 -3.72 7.20 -11.83
CA ALA A 67 -3.91 6.23 -10.75
C ALA A 67 -2.60 5.97 -10.01
N GLY A 68 -1.48 5.81 -10.74
CA GLY A 68 -0.15 5.60 -10.14
C GLY A 68 0.32 6.78 -9.28
N ILE A 69 0.10 8.02 -9.75
CA ILE A 69 0.40 9.23 -8.98
C ILE A 69 -0.40 9.24 -7.66
N ARG A 70 -1.71 9.00 -7.74
CA ARG A 70 -2.57 8.95 -6.54
C ARG A 70 -2.17 7.83 -5.59
N SER A 71 -1.91 6.63 -6.11
CA SER A 71 -1.49 5.48 -5.30
C SER A 71 -0.17 5.71 -4.57
N ALA A 72 0.75 6.47 -5.16
CA ALA A 72 1.98 6.90 -4.48
C ALA A 72 1.72 7.96 -3.40
N ILE A 73 0.85 8.94 -3.67
CA ILE A 73 0.48 9.98 -2.69
C ILE A 73 -0.26 9.37 -1.49
N ASP A 74 -1.18 8.45 -1.75
CA ASP A 74 -1.99 7.78 -0.74
C ASP A 74 -1.20 6.69 0.03
N GLY A 75 0.04 6.40 -0.39
CA GLY A 75 0.88 5.35 0.21
C GLY A 75 0.34 3.93 0.00
N THR A 76 -0.50 3.72 -1.01
CA THR A 76 -1.01 2.39 -1.41
C THR A 76 -0.03 1.64 -2.29
N SER A 77 0.95 2.33 -2.87
CA SER A 77 2.05 1.74 -3.61
C SER A 77 3.35 2.43 -3.22
N GLU A 78 4.42 1.65 -3.09
CA GLU A 78 5.76 2.15 -2.80
C GLU A 78 6.31 2.95 -3.98
N LEU A 79 5.86 2.66 -5.21
CA LEU A 79 6.26 3.38 -6.41
C LEU A 79 5.07 3.68 -7.33
N GLY A 80 4.90 4.96 -7.68
CA GLY A 80 3.93 5.45 -8.67
C GLY A 80 4.58 5.71 -10.03
N MET A 81 4.11 5.05 -11.09
CA MET A 81 4.59 5.26 -12.46
C MET A 81 3.73 6.31 -13.19
N SER A 82 4.36 7.30 -13.80
CA SER A 82 3.69 8.24 -14.71
C SER A 82 4.48 8.38 -16.01
N SER A 83 3.77 8.42 -17.14
CA SER A 83 4.35 8.75 -18.45
C SER A 83 4.23 10.23 -18.81
N ARG A 84 3.70 11.05 -17.89
CA ARG A 84 3.53 12.50 -18.03
C ARG A 84 4.08 13.21 -16.80
N GLU A 85 4.28 14.51 -16.94
CA GLU A 85 4.56 15.37 -15.79
C GLU A 85 3.37 15.41 -14.82
N LEU A 86 3.68 15.66 -13.55
CA LEU A 86 2.70 15.87 -12.49
C LEU A 86 2.06 17.25 -12.68
N ASP A 87 0.74 17.30 -12.56
CA ASP A 87 0.03 18.57 -12.48
C ASP A 87 0.23 19.20 -11.08
N GLU A 88 0.09 20.52 -10.98
CA GLU A 88 0.27 21.25 -9.70
C GLU A 88 -0.68 20.74 -8.60
N GLU A 89 -1.87 20.28 -8.98
CA GLU A 89 -2.89 19.70 -8.09
C GLU A 89 -2.53 18.29 -7.59
N GLU A 90 -1.61 17.61 -8.27
CA GLU A 90 -1.12 16.27 -7.94
C GLU A 90 0.21 16.31 -7.18
N LEU A 91 0.77 17.49 -6.94
CA LEU A 91 1.95 17.61 -6.11
C LEU A 91 1.58 17.25 -4.65
N PRO A 92 2.31 16.32 -4.02
CA PRO A 92 2.11 16.07 -2.60
C PRO A 92 2.35 17.39 -1.85
N ASN A 93 1.42 17.76 -0.96
CA ASN A 93 1.61 18.90 -0.06
C ASN A 93 2.96 18.74 0.65
N SER A 94 3.98 19.46 0.18
CA SER A 94 5.36 19.43 0.67
C SER A 94 5.47 20.15 2.03
N ASN A 95 4.58 19.84 2.96
CA ASN A 95 4.53 20.43 4.30
C ASN A 95 5.06 19.46 5.38
N ASN A 96 5.51 18.26 4.99
CA ASN A 96 5.97 17.22 5.91
C ASN A 96 7.34 16.65 5.51
N CYS A 97 8.34 17.54 5.34
CA CYS A 97 9.75 17.18 5.44
C CYS A 97 10.27 17.54 6.83
#